data_AF-A0A8T8HXY4-F1
#
_entry.id   AF-A0A8T8HXY4-F1
#
_cell.length_a   1.000
_cell.length_b   1.000
_cell.length_c   1.000
_cell.angle_alpha   90.00
_cell.angle_beta   90.00
_cell.angle_gamma   90.00
#
_symmetry.space_group_name_H-M   'P 1'
#
loop_
_entity.id
_entity.type
_entity.pdbx_description
1 polymer ?
#
loop_
_entity_poly.entity_id
_entity_poly.type
_entity_poly.pdbx_seq_one_letter_code
_entity_poly.pdbx_strand_id
1 'polypeptide(L)'
;SAFGPEEVRALAEGRPADCFGPDWRPARAHLRTPRIAGGELLALDEVPRLEFGGGPWGRGYLRAETALTGDEWFFAGHFEGDPCMPGSLMLQGCAQAATFYLAATGCTVERDGWRFEPVPDRPVRITCRTQVTPRNRRVTYEVFVRELSLGERPTLVADVLCSVDGVGALHARGLALRLAPDWPLAQWRSGRAVPRGAAPAGPPAALGGLRGHREDRPVAEVDGFRLDYPALLACAWGRPSEAFGPVAAALDDADRVAPRCPGPPYHFMSRIAAVTGSAGGPRPGAVVEAEYDVPERAWFFDEGDDAAVLPFAAMLEAVLQPCGWLAAHVGGFDPVRRFRNLDGTATVWAQVRPGAGVLRTRAELTSLSTSGGTTIERFEVTCRLAGAPVLTMSTVFGFFPPDAFATQAGLPVTADERAALAEPSAWRRELRAPGSPRLAVDLLLGLDRITGYWPAGGPAGLGRVRGEKRVDAGEWYFRAHFFQDPVQPGSLGLEAMVQLLRWYAVERGLTAGVARPRFEPVALGRPLGWSYRGQVLPTDELVTVEADVLEVARDERGVLVVARARLWVDGRCTYRATPAVRIVAG
;
A
#
# COMPACT_ATOMS: atom_id res chain seq x y z
N SER A 1 -30.72 5.97 0.70
CA SER A 1 -29.91 5.47 1.82
C SER A 1 -29.94 6.46 2.97
N ALA A 2 -29.61 6.01 4.18
CA ALA A 2 -29.45 6.83 5.38
C ALA A 2 -28.15 6.42 6.09
N PHE A 3 -27.48 7.38 6.74
CA PHE A 3 -26.20 7.16 7.43
C PHE A 3 -26.23 7.87 8.80
N GLY A 4 -25.92 7.14 9.87
CA GLY A 4 -25.87 7.66 11.22
C GLY A 4 -24.51 8.25 11.63
N PRO A 5 -24.38 8.65 12.91
CA PRO A 5 -23.17 9.31 13.43
C PRO A 5 -21.87 8.54 13.27
N GLU A 6 -21.89 7.22 13.38
CA GLU A 6 -20.68 6.41 13.22
C GLU A 6 -20.21 6.36 11.77
N GLU A 7 -21.14 6.24 10.82
CA GLU A 7 -20.84 6.19 9.38
C GLU A 7 -20.31 7.54 8.88
N VAL A 8 -20.93 8.65 9.28
CA VAL A 8 -20.45 10.00 8.94
C VAL A 8 -19.06 10.24 9.52
N ARG A 9 -18.83 9.87 10.78
CA ARG A 9 -17.50 9.95 11.41
C ARG A 9 -16.48 9.07 10.69
N ALA A 10 -16.86 7.88 10.26
CA ALA A 10 -15.98 7.00 9.50
C ALA A 10 -15.50 7.66 8.20
N LEU A 11 -16.38 8.31 7.43
CA LEU A 11 -15.95 9.07 6.25
C LEU A 11 -14.99 10.22 6.62
N ALA A 12 -15.29 10.95 7.69
CA ALA A 12 -14.45 12.04 8.20
C ALA A 12 -13.05 11.57 8.66
N GLU A 13 -12.93 10.31 9.04
CA GLU A 13 -11.68 9.64 9.42
C GLU A 13 -10.95 9.00 8.23
N GLY A 14 -11.53 9.03 7.02
CA GLY A 14 -10.96 8.40 5.84
C GLY A 14 -11.24 6.90 5.74
N ARG A 15 -12.33 6.42 6.36
CA ARG A 15 -12.79 5.02 6.36
C ARG A 15 -14.13 4.87 5.60
N PRO A 16 -14.18 5.14 4.28
CA PRO A 16 -15.43 5.13 3.52
C PRO A 16 -16.06 3.74 3.44
N ALA A 17 -15.29 2.65 3.56
CA ALA A 17 -15.84 1.30 3.66
C ALA A 17 -16.72 1.08 4.91
N ASP A 18 -16.39 1.75 6.01
CA ASP A 18 -17.17 1.72 7.26
C ASP A 18 -18.38 2.67 7.19
N CYS A 19 -18.44 3.56 6.19
CA CYS A 19 -19.56 4.49 5.95
C CYS A 19 -20.54 3.95 4.89
N PHE A 20 -20.04 3.48 3.75
CA PHE A 20 -20.85 3.15 2.57
C PHE A 20 -20.99 1.65 2.34
N GLY A 21 -20.20 0.83 3.02
CA GLY A 21 -20.28 -0.63 2.96
C GLY A 21 -19.27 -1.28 2.01
N PRO A 22 -19.55 -2.53 1.58
CA PRO A 22 -18.54 -3.43 1.01
C PRO A 22 -17.96 -2.98 -0.33
N ASP A 23 -18.70 -2.24 -1.15
CA ASP A 23 -18.21 -1.74 -2.45
C ASP A 23 -17.04 -0.73 -2.29
N TRP A 24 -16.87 -0.15 -1.10
CA TRP A 24 -15.75 0.71 -0.75
C TRP A 24 -14.59 -0.05 -0.08
N ARG A 25 -14.66 -1.38 0.07
CA ARG A 25 -13.58 -2.20 0.64
C ARG A 25 -12.20 -1.93 0.01
N PRO A 26 -12.05 -1.75 -1.33
CA PRO A 26 -10.75 -1.43 -1.93
C PRO A 26 -10.13 -0.14 -1.38
N ALA A 27 -10.94 0.83 -0.96
CA ALA A 27 -10.45 2.09 -0.38
C ALA A 27 -9.75 1.91 0.98
N ARG A 28 -9.84 0.74 1.62
CA ARG A 28 -9.01 0.43 2.81
C ARG A 28 -7.52 0.38 2.48
N ALA A 29 -7.17 0.14 1.22
CA ALA A 29 -5.80 0.14 0.72
C ALA A 29 -5.24 1.55 0.48
N HIS A 30 -6.06 2.60 0.61
CA HIS A 30 -5.60 3.97 0.40
C HIS A 30 -4.57 4.38 1.44
N LEU A 31 -3.51 5.01 0.98
CA LEU A 31 -2.56 5.72 1.83
C LEU A 31 -3.12 7.08 2.25
N ARG A 32 -3.89 7.73 1.37
CA ARG A 32 -4.54 9.02 1.63
C ARG A 32 -5.94 9.06 1.02
N THR A 33 -6.90 8.59 1.79
CA THR A 33 -8.31 8.55 1.40
C THR A 33 -8.94 9.95 1.31
N PRO A 34 -9.70 10.26 0.24
CA PRO A 34 -10.56 11.45 0.20
C PRO A 34 -11.59 11.43 1.34
N ARG A 35 -11.68 12.52 2.09
CA ARG A 35 -12.49 12.64 3.31
C ARG A 35 -13.12 14.01 3.45
N ILE A 36 -14.20 14.10 4.22
CA ILE A 36 -14.70 15.38 4.76
C ILE A 36 -13.84 15.83 5.95
N ALA A 37 -14.04 17.07 6.40
CA ALA A 37 -13.40 17.56 7.61
C ALA A 37 -13.84 16.73 8.84
N GLY A 38 -12.94 16.57 9.80
CA GLY A 38 -13.18 15.86 11.06
C GLY A 38 -12.95 16.75 12.29
N GLY A 39 -13.13 16.19 13.49
CA GLY A 39 -12.93 16.90 14.76
C GLY A 39 -13.89 18.08 14.93
N GLU A 40 -13.42 19.20 15.47
CA GLU A 40 -14.21 20.43 15.68
C GLU A 40 -14.76 21.05 14.39
N LEU A 41 -14.23 20.65 13.22
CA LEU A 41 -14.69 21.10 11.91
C LEU A 41 -15.66 20.13 11.24
N LEU A 42 -15.97 18.97 11.85
CA LEU A 42 -17.02 18.08 11.33
C LEU A 42 -18.37 18.76 11.50
N ALA A 43 -19.04 19.05 10.39
CA ALA A 43 -20.26 19.85 10.39
C ALA A 43 -21.54 19.02 10.28
N LEU A 44 -21.43 17.70 10.10
CA LEU A 44 -22.53 16.77 9.88
C LEU A 44 -22.52 15.71 11.00
N ASP A 45 -23.66 15.48 11.65
CA ASP A 45 -23.83 14.33 12.55
C ASP A 45 -24.36 13.12 11.78
N GLU A 46 -25.42 13.31 10.99
CA GLU A 46 -26.07 12.23 10.25
C GLU A 46 -26.53 12.67 8.87
N VAL A 47 -26.77 11.69 7.99
CA VAL A 47 -27.32 11.86 6.66
C VAL A 47 -28.59 11.01 6.55
N PRO A 48 -29.74 11.48 7.06
CA PRO A 48 -30.97 10.69 7.10
C PRO A 48 -31.55 10.37 5.72
N ARG A 49 -31.15 11.11 4.67
CA ARG A 49 -31.66 10.86 3.31
C ARG A 49 -30.61 11.16 2.25
N LEU A 50 -30.36 10.18 1.40
CA LEU A 50 -29.56 10.29 0.18
C LEU A 50 -30.28 9.56 -0.96
N GLU A 51 -30.52 10.27 -2.07
CA GLU A 51 -31.21 9.78 -3.25
C GLU A 51 -30.53 10.27 -4.54
N PHE A 52 -29.96 9.37 -5.34
CA PHE A 52 -29.27 9.76 -6.58
C PHE A 52 -30.21 10.28 -7.68
N GLY A 53 -31.49 9.90 -7.66
CA GLY A 53 -32.53 10.40 -8.58
C GLY A 53 -33.43 11.48 -7.98
N GLY A 54 -33.08 12.00 -6.79
CA GLY A 54 -33.92 12.95 -6.05
C GLY A 54 -33.76 14.41 -6.49
N GLY A 55 -34.43 15.29 -5.76
CA GLY A 55 -34.32 16.74 -5.93
C GLY A 55 -35.13 17.30 -7.11
N PRO A 56 -35.22 18.62 -7.25
CA PRO A 56 -36.08 19.28 -8.23
C PRO A 56 -35.67 19.02 -9.69
N TRP A 57 -34.44 18.56 -9.92
CA TRP A 57 -33.93 18.21 -11.25
C TRP A 57 -33.86 16.71 -11.52
N GLY A 58 -34.23 15.86 -10.55
CA GLY A 58 -34.11 14.41 -10.66
C GLY A 58 -32.66 13.91 -10.80
N ARG A 59 -31.68 14.68 -10.28
CA ARG A 59 -30.24 14.44 -10.45
C ARG A 59 -29.50 14.12 -9.15
N GLY A 60 -30.20 14.19 -8.01
CA GLY A 60 -29.62 13.98 -6.72
C GLY A 60 -30.21 14.86 -5.63
N TYR A 61 -30.44 14.25 -4.47
CA TYR A 61 -30.80 14.92 -3.24
C TYR A 61 -30.06 14.30 -2.05
N LEU A 62 -29.60 15.14 -1.14
CA LEU A 62 -29.08 14.71 0.16
C LEU A 62 -29.58 15.66 1.25
N ARG A 63 -29.97 15.09 2.38
CA ARG A 63 -30.27 15.81 3.62
C ARG A 63 -29.31 15.33 4.70
N ALA A 64 -28.57 16.25 5.30
CA ALA A 64 -27.72 16.02 6.46
C ALA A 64 -28.18 16.90 7.63
N GLU A 65 -27.93 16.44 8.85
CA GLU A 65 -28.37 17.11 10.08
C GLU A 65 -27.28 17.11 11.14
N THR A 66 -27.31 18.14 11.97
CA THR A 66 -26.43 18.32 13.13
C THR A 66 -27.24 18.86 14.29
N ALA A 67 -27.16 18.20 15.43
CA ALA A 67 -27.80 18.66 16.66
C ALA A 67 -26.97 19.78 17.30
N LEU A 68 -27.67 20.76 17.88
CA LEU A 68 -27.05 21.85 18.63
C LEU A 68 -27.40 21.76 20.10
N THR A 69 -26.37 21.88 20.92
CA THR A 69 -26.42 21.90 22.39
C THR A 69 -26.54 23.32 22.92
N GLY A 70 -25.93 24.29 22.21
CA GLY A 70 -25.74 25.67 22.65
C GLY A 70 -24.34 25.93 23.22
N ASP A 71 -23.54 24.89 23.43
CA ASP A 71 -22.19 24.94 24.00
C ASP A 71 -21.09 24.67 22.95
N GLU A 72 -21.44 24.69 21.67
CA GLU A 72 -20.48 24.50 20.58
C GLU A 72 -19.32 25.50 20.67
N TRP A 73 -18.09 25.03 20.42
CA TRP A 73 -16.85 25.78 20.62
C TRP A 73 -16.85 27.17 19.95
N PHE A 74 -17.53 27.30 18.80
CA PHE A 74 -17.57 28.54 18.04
C PHE A 74 -18.44 29.61 18.72
N PHE A 75 -19.42 29.27 19.55
CA PHE A 75 -20.26 30.26 20.24
C PHE A 75 -19.46 31.05 21.28
N ALA A 76 -18.47 30.43 21.91
CA ALA A 76 -17.58 31.11 22.85
C ALA A 76 -16.69 32.16 22.17
N GLY A 77 -16.36 31.97 20.89
CA GLY A 77 -15.45 32.82 20.13
C GLY A 77 -16.10 33.75 19.10
N HIS A 78 -17.41 33.63 18.85
CA HIS A 78 -18.07 34.33 17.76
C HIS A 78 -19.53 34.66 18.10
N PHE A 79 -19.87 35.84 18.61
CA PHE A 79 -18.99 36.89 19.13
C PHE A 79 -19.15 37.04 20.64
N GLU A 80 -18.18 37.69 21.28
CA GLU A 80 -18.32 38.06 22.69
C GLU A 80 -19.58 38.93 22.88
N GLY A 81 -20.49 38.48 23.74
CA GLY A 81 -21.77 39.14 24.00
C GLY A 81 -22.86 38.94 22.95
N ASP A 82 -22.57 38.31 21.81
CA ASP A 82 -23.53 38.01 20.74
C ASP A 82 -23.19 36.68 20.05
N PRO A 83 -23.39 35.53 20.74
CA PRO A 83 -22.98 34.22 20.24
C PRO A 83 -23.82 33.80 19.04
N CYS A 84 -23.16 33.57 17.91
CA CYS A 84 -23.74 33.06 16.69
C CYS A 84 -22.77 32.15 15.92
N MET A 85 -23.29 31.12 15.24
CA MET A 85 -22.46 30.30 14.36
C MET A 85 -21.90 31.16 13.22
N PRO A 86 -20.59 31.14 12.97
CA PRO A 86 -20.02 31.80 11.80
C PRO A 86 -20.70 31.31 10.51
N GLY A 87 -21.13 32.24 9.66
CA GLY A 87 -21.70 31.89 8.35
C GLY A 87 -20.72 31.11 7.46
N SER A 88 -19.41 31.26 7.69
CA SER A 88 -18.36 30.43 7.09
C SER A 88 -18.44 28.97 7.52
N LEU A 89 -18.78 28.67 8.78
CA LEU A 89 -19.00 27.30 9.24
C LEU A 89 -20.29 26.70 8.67
N MET A 90 -21.35 27.51 8.50
CA MET A 90 -22.56 27.07 7.81
C MET A 90 -22.25 26.70 6.35
N LEU A 91 -21.48 27.54 5.65
CA LEU A 91 -21.03 27.25 4.28
C LEU A 91 -20.12 26.00 4.24
N GLN A 92 -19.26 25.83 5.23
CA GLN A 92 -18.42 24.63 5.38
C GLN A 92 -19.27 23.37 5.55
N GLY A 93 -20.39 23.44 6.29
CA GLY A 93 -21.37 22.37 6.36
C GLY A 93 -22.05 22.08 5.02
N CYS A 94 -22.42 23.12 4.26
CA CYS A 94 -22.91 22.96 2.89
C CYS A 94 -21.90 22.23 1.99
N ALA A 95 -20.62 22.60 2.08
CA ALA A 95 -19.55 21.94 1.34
C ALA A 95 -19.36 20.48 1.75
N GLN A 96 -19.35 20.18 3.05
CA GLN A 96 -19.25 18.80 3.54
C GLN A 96 -20.41 17.93 3.08
N ALA A 97 -21.64 18.44 3.12
CA ALA A 97 -22.83 17.70 2.66
C ALA A 97 -22.73 17.38 1.15
N ALA A 98 -22.30 18.34 0.34
CA ALA A 98 -22.07 18.13 -1.09
C ALA A 98 -20.89 17.17 -1.36
N THR A 99 -19.81 17.27 -0.60
CA THR A 99 -18.70 16.30 -0.64
C THR A 99 -19.14 14.89 -0.26
N PHE A 100 -19.97 14.74 0.78
CA PHE A 100 -20.52 13.45 1.20
C PHE A 100 -21.31 12.81 0.04
N TYR A 101 -22.19 13.59 -0.61
CA TYR A 101 -22.92 13.12 -1.80
C TYR A 101 -21.97 12.63 -2.89
N LEU A 102 -20.95 13.42 -3.23
CA LEU A 102 -19.97 13.05 -4.27
C LEU A 102 -19.21 11.78 -3.87
N ALA A 103 -18.77 11.65 -2.63
CA ALA A 103 -18.11 10.44 -2.13
C ALA A 103 -19.02 9.20 -2.23
N ALA A 104 -20.31 9.34 -1.90
CA ALA A 104 -21.30 8.27 -1.96
C ALA A 104 -21.57 7.75 -3.38
N THR A 105 -21.20 8.48 -4.44
CA THR A 105 -21.29 7.99 -5.83
C THR A 105 -20.32 6.86 -6.17
N GLY A 106 -19.36 6.57 -5.29
CA GLY A 106 -18.30 5.57 -5.52
C GLY A 106 -17.07 6.15 -6.22
N CYS A 107 -17.11 7.43 -6.62
CA CYS A 107 -15.99 8.04 -7.34
C CYS A 107 -14.67 8.12 -6.54
N THR A 108 -14.71 7.92 -5.22
CA THR A 108 -13.50 7.92 -4.38
C THR A 108 -12.77 6.58 -4.34
N VAL A 109 -13.40 5.45 -4.71
CA VAL A 109 -12.87 4.09 -4.45
C VAL A 109 -11.49 3.85 -5.06
N GLU A 110 -11.26 4.31 -6.30
CA GLU A 110 -9.99 4.14 -7.03
C GLU A 110 -9.11 5.41 -6.99
N ARG A 111 -9.37 6.34 -6.07
CA ARG A 111 -8.72 7.66 -6.02
C ARG A 111 -7.92 7.87 -4.74
N ASP A 112 -6.93 6.99 -4.53
CA ASP A 112 -5.95 7.15 -3.45
C ASP A 112 -5.09 8.41 -3.67
N GLY A 113 -4.96 9.22 -2.63
CA GLY A 113 -4.27 10.51 -2.67
C GLY A 113 -5.02 11.55 -3.49
N TRP A 114 -6.34 11.61 -3.35
CA TRP A 114 -7.14 12.70 -3.88
C TRP A 114 -7.76 13.49 -2.74
N ARG A 115 -8.09 14.75 -3.01
CA ARG A 115 -8.84 15.62 -2.09
C ARG A 115 -10.02 16.25 -2.80
N PHE A 116 -11.00 16.66 -2.01
CA PHE A 116 -12.05 17.55 -2.47
C PHE A 116 -11.54 18.99 -2.45
N GLU A 117 -11.84 19.74 -3.50
CA GLU A 117 -11.58 21.18 -3.58
C GLU A 117 -12.73 21.91 -4.28
N PRO A 118 -12.94 23.20 -4.00
CA PRO A 118 -13.79 24.04 -4.82
C PRO A 118 -13.30 24.08 -6.27
N VAL A 119 -14.22 24.15 -7.23
CA VAL A 119 -13.84 24.37 -8.63
C VAL A 119 -13.31 25.80 -8.78
N PRO A 120 -12.06 26.00 -9.25
CA PRO A 120 -11.50 27.32 -9.47
C PRO A 120 -12.33 28.16 -10.45
N ASP A 121 -12.27 29.48 -10.31
CA ASP A 121 -12.89 30.46 -11.21
C ASP A 121 -14.42 30.34 -11.37
N ARG A 122 -15.09 29.57 -10.50
CA ARG A 122 -16.55 29.42 -10.49
C ARG A 122 -17.15 30.11 -9.26
N PRO A 123 -17.80 31.28 -9.41
CA PRO A 123 -18.37 32.01 -8.28
C PRO A 123 -19.56 31.26 -7.68
N VAL A 124 -19.62 31.23 -6.35
CA VAL A 124 -20.77 30.71 -5.59
C VAL A 124 -21.55 31.88 -5.03
N ARG A 125 -22.86 31.95 -5.30
CA ARG A 125 -23.72 33.00 -4.70
C ARG A 125 -24.20 32.52 -3.34
N ILE A 126 -23.75 33.20 -2.29
CA ILE A 126 -24.13 32.92 -0.91
C ILE A 126 -25.13 33.98 -0.44
N THR A 127 -26.26 33.55 0.11
CA THR A 127 -27.25 34.44 0.73
C THR A 127 -27.51 33.99 2.16
N CYS A 128 -27.17 34.83 3.14
CA CYS A 128 -27.46 34.61 4.55
C CYS A 128 -28.66 35.48 4.96
N ARG A 129 -29.64 34.90 5.65
CA ARG A 129 -30.87 35.61 6.08
C ARG A 129 -31.17 35.49 7.57
N THR A 130 -30.65 34.45 8.21
CA THR A 130 -30.93 34.13 9.62
C THR A 130 -29.63 33.69 10.28
N GLN A 131 -29.55 33.90 11.59
CA GLN A 131 -28.43 33.47 12.43
C GLN A 131 -28.75 32.16 13.15
N VAL A 132 -27.71 31.38 13.43
CA VAL A 132 -27.76 30.22 14.34
C VAL A 132 -27.20 30.68 15.68
N THR A 133 -27.94 30.50 16.75
CA THR A 133 -27.63 30.98 18.12
C THR A 133 -27.67 29.81 19.11
N PRO A 134 -27.20 29.98 20.37
CA PRO A 134 -27.26 28.93 21.38
C PRO A 134 -28.68 28.41 21.72
N ARG A 135 -29.73 29.12 21.29
CA ARG A 135 -31.13 28.69 21.49
C ARG A 135 -31.58 27.66 20.46
N ASN A 136 -30.92 27.62 19.31
CA ASN A 136 -31.27 26.72 18.23
C ASN A 136 -30.89 25.28 18.57
N ARG A 137 -31.61 24.31 17.99
CA ARG A 137 -31.46 22.88 18.34
C ARG A 137 -30.98 22.02 17.18
N ARG A 138 -31.16 22.47 15.95
CA ARG A 138 -30.79 21.70 14.77
C ARG A 138 -30.38 22.57 13.60
N VAL A 139 -29.30 22.18 12.95
CA VAL A 139 -28.94 22.66 11.61
C VAL A 139 -29.20 21.53 10.61
N THR A 140 -29.78 21.87 9.47
CA THR A 140 -30.06 20.94 8.37
C THR A 140 -29.43 21.47 7.09
N TYR A 141 -28.74 20.59 6.36
CA TYR A 141 -28.14 20.88 5.06
C TYR A 141 -28.83 20.04 4.00
N GLU A 142 -29.48 20.68 3.03
CA GLU A 142 -30.13 20.03 1.91
C GLU A 142 -29.39 20.35 0.61
N VAL A 143 -28.82 19.32 -0.02
CA VAL A 143 -28.08 19.40 -1.28
C VAL A 143 -29.02 19.02 -2.42
N PHE A 144 -29.15 19.91 -3.40
CA PHE A 144 -29.92 19.69 -4.62
C PHE A 144 -28.97 19.71 -5.82
N VAL A 145 -28.77 18.55 -6.45
CA VAL A 145 -27.75 18.38 -7.49
C VAL A 145 -28.21 18.99 -8.80
N ARG A 146 -27.39 19.91 -9.35
CA ARG A 146 -27.59 20.53 -10.67
C ARG A 146 -26.82 19.79 -11.75
N GLU A 147 -25.54 19.53 -11.53
CA GLU A 147 -24.65 18.88 -12.49
C GLU A 147 -23.79 17.86 -11.75
N LEU A 148 -23.57 16.70 -12.35
CA LEU A 148 -22.66 15.67 -11.86
C LEU A 148 -21.88 15.11 -13.04
N SER A 149 -20.56 15.14 -12.94
CA SER A 149 -19.64 14.48 -13.87
C SER A 149 -18.75 13.54 -13.08
N LEU A 150 -18.64 12.28 -13.49
CA LEU A 150 -17.83 11.26 -12.82
C LEU A 150 -16.60 10.84 -13.66
N GLY A 151 -16.20 11.70 -14.62
CA GLY A 151 -15.02 11.49 -15.47
C GLY A 151 -13.69 11.57 -14.69
N GLU A 152 -12.61 11.94 -15.37
CA GLU A 152 -11.25 11.97 -14.79
C GLU A 152 -11.19 12.77 -13.48
N ARG A 153 -11.82 13.96 -13.47
CA ARG A 153 -11.99 14.82 -12.29
C ARG A 153 -13.46 14.92 -11.89
N PRO A 154 -13.95 14.00 -11.04
CA PRO A 154 -15.35 14.01 -10.62
C PRO A 154 -15.74 15.36 -10.05
N THR A 155 -16.81 15.93 -10.58
CA THR A 155 -17.26 17.29 -10.26
C THR A 155 -18.75 17.29 -9.98
N LEU A 156 -19.12 17.93 -8.88
CA LEU A 156 -20.49 18.15 -8.45
C LEU A 156 -20.78 19.65 -8.44
N VAL A 157 -21.91 20.04 -9.02
CA VAL A 157 -22.49 21.39 -8.85
C VAL A 157 -23.86 21.23 -8.22
N ALA A 158 -24.09 21.94 -7.12
CA ALA A 158 -25.35 21.86 -6.37
C ALA A 158 -25.81 23.23 -5.86
N ASP A 159 -27.11 23.33 -5.61
CA ASP A 159 -27.64 24.32 -4.67
C ASP A 159 -27.72 23.66 -3.29
N VAL A 160 -27.24 24.34 -2.26
CA VAL A 160 -27.31 23.85 -0.89
C VAL A 160 -28.05 24.83 0.00
N LEU A 161 -29.14 24.37 0.60
CA LEU A 161 -29.90 25.12 1.59
C LEU A 161 -29.47 24.66 3.00
N CYS A 162 -29.03 25.61 3.81
CA CYS A 162 -28.80 25.44 5.24
C CYS A 162 -29.97 26.07 5.99
N SER A 163 -30.69 25.27 6.77
CA SER A 163 -31.81 25.69 7.61
C SER A 163 -31.48 25.46 9.09
N VAL A 164 -32.01 26.30 9.96
CA VAL A 164 -31.90 26.19 11.41
C VAL A 164 -33.30 26.07 12.00
N ASP A 165 -33.57 24.99 12.73
CA ASP A 165 -34.90 24.65 13.27
C ASP A 165 -36.03 24.79 12.22
N GLY A 166 -35.75 24.39 10.98
CA GLY A 166 -36.69 24.45 9.84
C GLY A 166 -36.75 25.79 9.09
N VAL A 167 -36.06 26.84 9.57
CA VAL A 167 -36.01 28.16 8.92
C VAL A 167 -34.76 28.27 8.06
N GLY A 168 -34.90 28.61 6.77
CA GLY A 168 -33.77 28.83 5.87
C GLY A 168 -32.85 29.94 6.37
N ALA A 169 -31.58 29.62 6.60
CA ALA A 169 -30.59 30.51 7.18
C ALA A 169 -29.51 30.93 6.17
N LEU A 170 -29.00 29.98 5.38
CA LEU A 170 -28.03 30.22 4.30
C LEU A 170 -28.42 29.45 3.04
N HIS A 171 -28.26 30.07 1.87
CA HIS A 171 -28.37 29.40 0.58
C HIS A 171 -27.09 29.61 -0.23
N ALA A 172 -26.37 28.51 -0.50
CA ALA A 172 -25.22 28.47 -1.39
C ALA A 172 -25.69 27.98 -2.78
N ARG A 173 -25.87 28.92 -3.71
CA ARG A 173 -26.35 28.62 -5.07
C ARG A 173 -25.17 28.40 -6.01
N GLY A 174 -25.18 27.26 -6.69
CA GLY A 174 -24.13 26.87 -7.64
C GLY A 174 -22.80 26.51 -6.98
N LEU A 175 -22.84 25.96 -5.76
CA LEU A 175 -21.66 25.41 -5.09
C LEU A 175 -21.05 24.30 -5.96
N ALA A 176 -19.79 24.46 -6.35
CA ALA A 176 -19.10 23.53 -7.22
C ALA A 176 -17.87 22.94 -6.51
N LEU A 177 -17.82 21.61 -6.43
CA LEU A 177 -16.74 20.85 -5.82
C LEU A 177 -16.22 19.82 -6.81
N ARG A 178 -14.91 19.58 -6.80
CA ARG A 178 -14.29 18.50 -7.57
C ARG A 178 -13.34 17.67 -6.72
N LEU A 179 -13.11 16.45 -7.17
CA LEU A 179 -11.95 15.67 -6.75
C LEU A 179 -10.73 16.10 -7.58
N ALA A 180 -9.61 16.33 -6.89
CA ALA A 180 -8.33 16.65 -7.50
C ALA A 180 -7.20 15.81 -6.88
N PRO A 181 -6.15 15.47 -7.67
CA PRO A 181 -4.97 14.80 -7.15
C PRO A 181 -4.30 15.58 -6.00
N ASP A 182 -3.73 14.82 -5.07
CA ASP A 182 -2.92 15.26 -3.96
C ASP A 182 -1.81 14.23 -3.72
N TRP A 183 -0.89 14.55 -2.82
CA TRP A 183 0.29 13.74 -2.56
C TRP A 183 0.33 13.37 -1.08
N PRO A 184 0.38 12.08 -0.72
CA PRO A 184 0.55 11.65 0.66
C PRO A 184 1.74 12.35 1.34
N LEU A 185 2.84 12.58 0.61
CA LEU A 185 4.04 13.22 1.16
C LEU A 185 3.80 14.64 1.70
N ALA A 186 2.90 15.41 1.08
CA ALA A 186 2.58 16.77 1.52
C ALA A 186 1.97 16.79 2.94
N GLN A 187 1.11 15.80 3.25
CA GLN A 187 0.53 15.66 4.58
C GLN A 187 1.61 15.31 5.62
N TRP A 188 2.53 14.42 5.28
CA TRP A 188 3.57 13.94 6.20
C TRP A 188 4.59 15.04 6.54
N ARG A 189 4.93 15.91 5.58
CA ARG A 189 5.75 17.10 5.83
C ARG A 189 5.09 18.10 6.79
N SER A 190 3.76 18.20 6.77
CA SER A 190 3.01 19.15 7.61
C SER A 190 2.90 18.76 9.09
N GLY A 191 3.28 17.53 9.46
CA GLY A 191 3.25 17.05 10.85
C GLY A 191 1.84 16.81 11.43
N ARG A 192 0.78 16.89 10.61
CA ARG A 192 -0.58 16.54 11.04
C ARG A 192 -0.66 15.03 11.24
N ALA A 193 -0.98 14.60 12.48
CA ALA A 193 -1.09 13.20 12.84
C ALA A 193 -2.03 12.43 11.89
N VAL A 194 -1.60 11.25 11.46
CA VAL A 194 -2.50 10.25 10.86
C VAL A 194 -3.58 9.95 11.91
N PRO A 195 -4.89 10.05 11.59
CA PRO A 195 -5.95 9.78 12.55
C PRO A 195 -5.78 8.39 13.20
N ARG A 196 -5.83 8.34 14.53
CA ARG A 196 -5.91 7.10 15.30
C ARG A 196 -7.20 6.39 14.92
N GLY A 197 -7.11 5.26 14.23
CA GLY A 197 -8.24 4.53 13.64
C GLY A 197 -7.85 3.72 12.40
N ALA A 198 -6.76 4.12 11.73
CA ALA A 198 -5.96 3.20 10.93
C ALA A 198 -5.08 2.37 11.88
N ALA A 199 -5.48 1.12 12.18
CA ALA A 199 -4.78 0.24 13.12
C ALA A 199 -3.28 0.06 12.76
N PRO A 200 -2.42 -0.26 13.75
CA PRO A 200 -1.07 0.26 13.89
C PRO A 200 -0.05 -0.48 13.01
N ALA A 201 0.50 0.24 12.03
CA ALA A 201 1.81 -0.03 11.41
C ALA A 201 2.32 1.22 10.67
N GLY A 202 1.74 2.40 10.97
CA GLY A 202 2.29 3.64 10.48
C GLY A 202 3.71 3.75 11.05
N PRO A 203 4.73 4.00 10.23
CA PRO A 203 6.04 4.31 10.75
C PRO A 203 5.87 5.39 11.83
N PRO A 204 6.53 5.29 13.01
CA PRO A 204 6.54 6.39 13.97
C PRO A 204 6.80 7.70 13.22
N ALA A 205 6.38 8.83 13.76
CA ALA A 205 6.78 10.13 13.20
C ALA A 205 8.31 10.22 12.91
N ALA A 206 9.12 9.36 13.55
CA ALA A 206 10.54 9.13 13.28
C ALA A 206 10.89 8.32 12.00
N LEU A 207 10.07 7.35 11.55
CA LEU A 207 10.33 6.53 10.37
C LEU A 207 9.79 7.14 9.05
N GLY A 208 8.96 8.17 9.11
CA GLY A 208 8.66 9.05 7.97
C GLY A 208 9.55 10.31 7.93
N GLY A 209 10.68 10.26 8.65
CA GLY A 209 11.41 11.37 9.27
C GLY A 209 12.02 12.43 8.36
N LEU A 210 11.31 12.95 7.35
CA LEU A 210 11.75 14.10 6.56
C LEU A 210 12.00 15.35 7.41
N ARG A 211 11.24 15.54 8.49
CA ARG A 211 11.35 16.73 9.33
C ARG A 211 12.68 16.70 10.09
N GLY A 212 13.65 17.45 9.61
CA GLY A 212 14.99 17.48 10.17
C GLY A 212 15.92 16.39 9.64
N HIS A 213 15.51 15.60 8.63
CA HIS A 213 16.42 14.70 7.94
C HIS A 213 17.58 15.50 7.34
N ARG A 214 18.79 15.02 7.55
CA ARG A 214 19.98 15.51 6.88
C ARG A 214 20.70 14.32 6.28
N GLU A 215 20.96 14.42 4.99
CA GLU A 215 21.79 13.45 4.29
C GLU A 215 23.23 13.94 4.33
N ASP A 216 23.99 13.40 5.29
CA ASP A 216 25.38 13.78 5.53
C ASP A 216 26.36 13.03 4.62
N ARG A 217 25.90 12.00 3.89
CA ARG A 217 26.74 11.24 2.97
C ARG A 217 26.64 11.77 1.53
N PRO A 218 27.66 11.50 0.69
CA PRO A 218 27.59 11.83 -0.72
C PRO A 218 26.37 11.17 -1.38
N VAL A 219 25.70 11.95 -2.24
CA VAL A 219 24.59 11.49 -3.06
C VAL A 219 24.86 11.84 -4.51
N ALA A 220 24.31 11.07 -5.42
CA ALA A 220 24.31 11.38 -6.84
C ALA A 220 23.52 12.67 -7.08
N GLU A 221 24.01 13.46 -8.03
CA GLU A 221 23.36 14.66 -8.52
C GLU A 221 23.21 14.56 -10.03
N VAL A 222 22.01 14.78 -10.54
CA VAL A 222 21.70 14.78 -11.97
C VAL A 222 21.10 16.14 -12.30
N ASP A 223 21.76 16.90 -13.18
CA ASP A 223 21.32 18.24 -13.61
C ASP A 223 21.02 19.20 -12.43
N GLY A 224 21.85 19.18 -11.38
CA GLY A 224 21.64 20.02 -10.20
C GLY A 224 20.65 19.46 -9.17
N PHE A 225 20.02 18.31 -9.46
CA PHE A 225 19.03 17.68 -8.58
C PHE A 225 19.65 16.52 -7.78
N ARG A 226 19.54 16.62 -6.46
CA ARG A 226 20.09 15.63 -5.51
C ARG A 226 19.18 14.42 -5.38
N LEU A 227 19.75 13.22 -5.48
CA LEU A 227 19.03 11.95 -5.35
C LEU A 227 19.16 11.38 -3.93
N ASP A 228 18.74 12.18 -2.95
CA ASP A 228 18.77 11.88 -1.52
C ASP A 228 17.44 11.27 -1.00
N TYR A 229 17.35 11.01 0.30
CA TYR A 229 16.19 10.37 0.92
C TYR A 229 14.86 11.11 0.65
N PRO A 230 14.77 12.46 0.74
CA PRO A 230 13.59 13.19 0.29
C PRO A 230 13.14 12.89 -1.14
N ALA A 231 14.08 12.80 -2.10
CA ALA A 231 13.76 12.47 -3.48
C ALA A 231 13.26 11.02 -3.62
N LEU A 232 13.86 10.08 -2.91
CA LEU A 232 13.41 8.68 -2.87
C LEU A 232 12.02 8.52 -2.25
N LEU A 233 11.71 9.26 -1.18
CA LEU A 233 10.36 9.30 -0.62
C LEU A 233 9.35 9.97 -1.55
N ALA A 234 9.76 10.98 -2.32
CA ALA A 234 8.91 11.56 -3.35
C ALA A 234 8.61 10.57 -4.47
N CYS A 235 9.57 9.70 -4.81
CA CYS A 235 9.33 8.61 -5.77
C CYS A 235 8.22 7.67 -5.28
N ALA A 236 8.13 7.43 -3.96
CA ALA A 236 7.06 6.63 -3.38
C ALA A 236 5.73 7.39 -3.27
N TRP A 237 5.74 8.60 -2.70
CA TRP A 237 4.53 9.26 -2.16
C TRP A 237 4.34 10.72 -2.59
N GLY A 238 5.26 11.26 -3.37
CA GLY A 238 5.30 12.68 -3.73
C GLY A 238 5.07 12.94 -5.21
N ARG A 239 5.28 14.20 -5.58
CA ARG A 239 5.29 14.65 -6.97
C ARG A 239 6.47 14.03 -7.72
N PRO A 240 6.31 13.59 -8.99
CA PRO A 240 7.43 13.17 -9.81
C PRO A 240 8.56 14.21 -9.89
N SER A 241 8.24 15.51 -9.95
CA SER A 241 9.26 16.58 -9.95
C SER A 241 10.09 16.66 -8.67
N GLU A 242 9.52 16.27 -7.52
CA GLU A 242 10.22 16.20 -6.25
C GLU A 242 11.08 14.93 -6.13
N ALA A 243 10.93 13.98 -7.05
CA ALA A 243 11.65 12.71 -7.05
C ALA A 243 12.78 12.66 -8.08
N PHE A 244 12.62 13.35 -9.21
CA PHE A 244 13.56 13.31 -10.34
C PHE A 244 13.95 14.70 -10.86
N GLY A 245 13.49 15.76 -10.19
CA GLY A 245 13.78 17.14 -10.56
C GLY A 245 12.86 17.71 -11.64
N PRO A 246 13.16 18.94 -12.13
CA PRO A 246 12.27 19.71 -13.01
C PRO A 246 11.88 19.01 -14.31
N VAL A 247 12.70 18.07 -14.81
CA VAL A 247 12.39 17.28 -16.02
C VAL A 247 11.09 16.48 -15.89
N ALA A 248 10.69 16.14 -14.66
CA ALA A 248 9.46 15.39 -14.38
C ALA A 248 8.25 16.28 -14.07
N ALA A 249 8.35 17.61 -14.13
CA ALA A 249 7.26 18.53 -13.74
C ALA A 249 5.96 18.35 -14.55
N ALA A 250 6.07 17.96 -15.83
CA ALA A 250 4.89 17.68 -16.66
C ALA A 250 4.02 16.53 -16.13
N LEU A 251 4.55 15.72 -15.21
CA LEU A 251 3.88 14.56 -14.61
C LEU A 251 3.21 14.88 -13.28
N ASP A 252 3.42 16.08 -12.72
CA ASP A 252 2.83 16.49 -11.43
C ASP A 252 1.32 16.71 -11.52
N ASP A 253 0.83 17.15 -12.67
CA ASP A 253 -0.58 17.41 -12.94
C ASP A 253 -1.23 16.32 -13.81
N ALA A 254 -0.47 15.31 -14.21
CA ALA A 254 -1.00 14.21 -14.99
C ALA A 254 -2.01 13.43 -14.14
N ASP A 255 -3.21 13.21 -14.67
CA ASP A 255 -4.27 12.38 -14.06
C ASP A 255 -3.89 10.87 -14.03
N ARG A 256 -2.60 10.55 -14.09
CA ARG A 256 -2.08 9.25 -14.51
C ARG A 256 -1.05 8.71 -13.50
N VAL A 257 -1.09 7.40 -13.29
CA VAL A 257 -0.30 6.66 -12.30
C VAL A 257 1.12 6.45 -12.80
N ALA A 258 2.03 7.29 -12.33
CA ALA A 258 3.47 7.04 -12.43
C ALA A 258 3.87 5.78 -11.63
N PRO A 259 4.67 4.86 -12.19
CA PRO A 259 5.30 3.77 -11.43
C PRO A 259 5.98 4.30 -10.15
N ARG A 260 5.64 3.76 -8.99
CA ARG A 260 6.17 4.21 -7.70
C ARG A 260 7.19 3.23 -7.16
N CYS A 261 8.08 3.73 -6.30
CA CYS A 261 8.80 2.85 -5.39
C CYS A 261 7.94 2.56 -4.15
N PRO A 262 8.22 1.48 -3.41
CA PRO A 262 7.68 1.29 -2.08
C PRO A 262 8.04 2.42 -1.14
N GLY A 263 7.09 2.80 -0.29
CA GLY A 263 7.23 3.79 0.76
C GLY A 263 7.25 3.15 2.15
N PRO A 264 7.57 3.93 3.21
CA PRO A 264 7.58 3.44 4.58
C PRO A 264 6.25 2.76 5.00
N PRO A 265 6.28 1.67 5.80
CA PRO A 265 7.45 1.10 6.46
C PRO A 265 8.22 0.08 5.60
N TYR A 266 7.94 -0.02 4.29
CA TYR A 266 8.57 -0.95 3.33
C TYR A 266 9.60 -0.30 2.40
N HIS A 267 10.13 0.86 2.78
CA HIS A 267 11.13 1.59 1.99
C HIS A 267 12.54 1.19 2.41
N PHE A 268 13.31 0.63 1.49
CA PHE A 268 14.64 0.08 1.77
C PHE A 268 15.74 0.76 0.94
N MET A 269 15.60 2.08 0.74
CA MET A 269 16.63 2.92 0.14
C MET A 269 16.83 4.17 1.02
N SER A 270 18.08 4.54 1.25
CA SER A 270 18.45 5.76 1.97
C SER A 270 18.87 6.85 1.00
N ARG A 271 19.60 6.50 -0.06
CA ARG A 271 20.11 7.44 -1.08
C ARG A 271 20.57 6.72 -2.33
N ILE A 272 20.70 7.47 -3.42
CA ILE A 272 21.43 7.03 -4.61
C ILE A 272 22.87 7.55 -4.50
N ALA A 273 23.85 6.66 -4.48
CA ALA A 273 25.27 7.01 -4.43
C ALA A 273 25.82 7.35 -5.82
N ALA A 274 25.36 6.64 -6.86
CA ALA A 274 25.73 6.88 -8.25
C ALA A 274 24.62 6.42 -9.21
N VAL A 275 24.51 7.06 -10.36
CA VAL A 275 23.65 6.62 -11.45
C VAL A 275 24.30 6.95 -12.80
N THR A 276 24.16 6.06 -13.78
CA THR A 276 24.59 6.26 -15.16
C THR A 276 23.45 5.95 -16.13
N GLY A 277 23.41 6.66 -17.26
CA GLY A 277 22.48 6.35 -18.35
C GLY A 277 21.35 7.36 -18.62
N SER A 278 21.37 8.56 -18.03
CA SER A 278 20.29 9.56 -18.16
C SER A 278 20.23 10.29 -19.52
N ALA A 279 21.32 10.37 -20.28
CA ALA A 279 21.33 11.05 -21.58
C ALA A 279 20.71 10.17 -22.68
N GLY A 280 19.40 10.30 -22.93
CA GLY A 280 18.72 9.78 -24.12
C GLY A 280 17.62 8.73 -23.90
N GLY A 281 17.18 8.48 -22.66
CA GLY A 281 16.09 7.54 -22.36
C GLY A 281 16.55 6.11 -22.05
N PRO A 282 15.62 5.15 -21.93
CA PRO A 282 15.91 3.84 -21.36
C PRO A 282 16.74 3.00 -22.31
N ARG A 283 17.92 2.57 -21.86
CA ARG A 283 18.80 1.72 -22.65
C ARG A 283 19.56 0.71 -21.79
N PRO A 284 19.84 -0.49 -22.32
CA PRO A 284 20.78 -1.41 -21.70
C PRO A 284 22.11 -0.74 -21.36
N GLY A 285 22.71 -1.12 -20.23
CA GLY A 285 23.93 -0.57 -19.68
C GLY A 285 23.72 0.60 -18.70
N ALA A 286 22.48 1.03 -18.46
CA ALA A 286 22.18 1.96 -17.36
C ALA A 286 22.40 1.26 -16.00
N VAL A 287 22.97 1.98 -15.04
CA VAL A 287 23.36 1.45 -13.73
C VAL A 287 22.93 2.42 -12.64
N VAL A 288 22.42 1.89 -11.53
CA VAL A 288 22.28 2.62 -10.27
C VAL A 288 23.07 1.92 -9.16
N GLU A 289 23.72 2.71 -8.32
CA GLU A 289 24.22 2.30 -7.02
C GLU A 289 23.37 2.98 -5.94
N ALA A 290 22.51 2.19 -5.29
CA ALA A 290 21.67 2.64 -4.19
C ALA A 290 22.26 2.15 -2.85
N GLU A 291 22.11 2.96 -1.82
CA GLU A 291 22.52 2.61 -0.46
C GLU A 291 21.32 2.54 0.47
N TYR A 292 21.35 1.58 1.38
CA TYR A 292 20.43 1.45 2.49
C TYR A 292 21.20 1.37 3.81
N ASP A 293 20.94 2.33 4.70
CA ASP A 293 21.43 2.29 6.07
C ASP A 293 20.59 1.29 6.86
N VAL A 294 21.20 0.18 7.24
CA VAL A 294 20.53 -0.84 8.06
C VAL A 294 20.33 -0.27 9.46
N PRO A 295 19.07 -0.07 9.90
CA PRO A 295 18.81 0.56 11.18
C PRO A 295 19.22 -0.36 12.34
N GLU A 296 19.57 0.22 13.48
CA GLU A 296 19.80 -0.55 14.73
C GLU A 296 18.52 -1.19 15.26
N ARG A 297 17.37 -0.60 14.95
CA ARG A 297 16.03 -1.07 15.37
C ARG A 297 15.02 -0.80 14.27
N ALA A 298 14.25 -1.83 13.92
CA ALA A 298 13.11 -1.73 13.00
C ALA A 298 12.15 -2.89 13.25
N TRP A 299 10.87 -2.66 12.98
CA TRP A 299 9.79 -3.63 13.19
C TRP A 299 10.11 -5.02 12.60
N PHE A 300 10.72 -5.07 11.41
CA PHE A 300 11.04 -6.34 10.75
C PHE A 300 12.17 -7.14 11.43
N PHE A 301 12.98 -6.53 12.30
CA PHE A 301 13.95 -7.26 13.14
C PHE A 301 13.29 -7.84 14.39
N ASP A 302 12.28 -7.16 14.92
CA ASP A 302 11.54 -7.57 16.11
C ASP A 302 10.50 -8.65 15.79
N GLU A 303 9.88 -8.57 14.60
CA GLU A 303 8.79 -9.45 14.16
C GLU A 303 9.25 -10.65 13.32
N GLY A 304 10.53 -10.73 12.94
CA GLY A 304 11.07 -11.83 12.14
C GLY A 304 11.22 -13.15 12.92
N ASP A 305 11.24 -14.28 12.20
CA ASP A 305 11.34 -15.64 12.77
C ASP A 305 12.59 -15.86 13.65
N ASP A 306 13.70 -15.21 13.30
CA ASP A 306 14.96 -15.20 14.06
C ASP A 306 15.27 -13.73 14.38
N ALA A 307 14.88 -13.31 15.60
CA ALA A 307 14.95 -11.94 16.11
C ALA A 307 16.41 -11.45 16.26
N ALA A 308 17.09 -11.24 15.13
CA ALA A 308 18.45 -10.72 15.00
C ALA A 308 18.93 -10.62 13.54
N VAL A 309 18.14 -11.03 12.55
CA VAL A 309 18.54 -11.02 11.13
C VAL A 309 17.48 -10.40 10.23
N LEU A 310 17.92 -9.78 9.15
CA LEU A 310 17.03 -9.18 8.14
C LEU A 310 16.21 -10.29 7.47
N PRO A 311 14.86 -10.24 7.53
CA PRO A 311 14.00 -11.22 6.88
C PRO A 311 14.22 -11.26 5.37
N PHE A 312 13.91 -12.39 4.73
CA PHE A 312 14.17 -12.57 3.31
C PHE A 312 13.38 -11.59 2.46
N ALA A 313 12.11 -11.33 2.80
CA ALA A 313 11.31 -10.31 2.13
C ALA A 313 11.98 -8.92 2.14
N ALA A 314 12.39 -8.43 3.31
CA ALA A 314 13.02 -7.12 3.47
C ALA A 314 14.38 -7.04 2.74
N MET A 315 15.18 -8.10 2.80
CA MET A 315 16.43 -8.19 2.06
C MET A 315 16.22 -8.16 0.55
N LEU A 316 15.21 -8.88 0.05
CA LEU A 316 14.89 -8.91 -1.37
C LEU A 316 14.45 -7.53 -1.86
N GLU A 317 13.63 -6.82 -1.07
CA GLU A 317 13.21 -5.45 -1.38
C GLU A 317 14.36 -4.44 -1.40
N ALA A 318 15.30 -4.51 -0.44
CA ALA A 318 16.50 -3.68 -0.44
C ALA A 318 17.35 -3.84 -1.72
N VAL A 319 17.14 -4.93 -2.47
CA VAL A 319 17.82 -5.22 -3.73
C VAL A 319 16.93 -4.99 -4.97
N LEU A 320 15.61 -5.20 -4.87
CA LEU A 320 14.66 -5.00 -5.97
C LEU A 320 14.26 -3.54 -6.18
N GLN A 321 14.11 -2.74 -5.11
CA GLN A 321 13.66 -1.35 -5.21
C GLN A 321 14.57 -0.48 -6.10
N PRO A 322 15.92 -0.62 -6.06
CA PRO A 322 16.80 0.07 -7.00
C PRO A 322 16.51 -0.24 -8.47
N CYS A 323 16.01 -1.44 -8.80
CA CYS A 323 15.62 -1.79 -10.17
C CYS A 323 14.41 -0.96 -10.62
N GLY A 324 13.37 -0.91 -9.79
CA GLY A 324 12.17 -0.11 -10.07
C GLY A 324 12.45 1.40 -10.10
N TRP A 325 13.32 1.88 -9.21
CA TRP A 325 13.78 3.26 -9.23
C TRP A 325 14.55 3.58 -10.52
N LEU A 326 15.50 2.71 -10.92
CA LEU A 326 16.27 2.90 -12.15
C LEU A 326 15.37 2.87 -13.38
N ALA A 327 14.42 1.92 -13.44
CA ALA A 327 13.44 1.82 -14.52
C ALA A 327 12.64 3.12 -14.66
N ALA A 328 12.17 3.70 -13.56
CA ALA A 328 11.48 5.00 -13.57
C ALA A 328 12.41 6.15 -13.99
N HIS A 329 13.66 6.15 -13.51
CA HIS A 329 14.66 7.18 -13.81
C HIS A 329 15.03 7.22 -15.29
N VAL A 330 15.26 6.07 -15.93
CA VAL A 330 15.71 6.00 -17.33
C VAL A 330 14.56 5.88 -18.33
N GLY A 331 13.46 5.23 -17.95
CA GLY A 331 12.30 4.99 -18.81
C GLY A 331 11.48 6.22 -19.13
N GLY A 332 11.58 7.25 -18.29
CA GLY A 332 10.53 8.26 -18.18
C GLY A 332 9.26 7.62 -17.62
N PHE A 333 8.52 8.35 -16.81
CA PHE A 333 7.22 7.87 -16.36
C PHE A 333 6.29 7.75 -17.56
N ASP A 334 6.05 6.53 -18.05
CA ASP A 334 4.84 6.25 -18.83
C ASP A 334 3.70 6.09 -17.82
N PRO A 335 2.86 7.10 -17.64
CA PRO A 335 2.00 7.19 -16.47
C PRO A 335 0.74 6.31 -16.61
N VAL A 336 0.67 5.46 -17.64
CA VAL A 336 -0.43 4.50 -17.83
C VAL A 336 -0.03 3.08 -17.44
N ARG A 337 1.26 2.81 -17.22
CA ARG A 337 1.74 1.43 -17.08
C ARG A 337 1.97 1.02 -15.63
N ARG A 338 1.60 -0.23 -15.32
CA ARG A 338 1.90 -0.85 -14.03
C ARG A 338 3.22 -1.59 -14.12
N PHE A 339 4.06 -1.41 -13.10
CA PHE A 339 5.36 -2.07 -13.01
C PHE A 339 5.25 -3.34 -12.16
N ARG A 340 5.68 -4.48 -12.69
CA ARG A 340 5.61 -5.78 -12.00
C ARG A 340 6.90 -6.55 -12.15
N ASN A 341 7.34 -7.18 -11.06
CA ASN A 341 8.35 -8.22 -11.12
C ASN A 341 7.73 -9.50 -11.74
N LEU A 342 8.51 -10.22 -12.54
CA LEU A 342 8.03 -11.38 -13.29
C LEU A 342 8.80 -12.64 -13.00
N ASP A 343 10.12 -12.59 -13.05
CA ASP A 343 10.99 -13.77 -12.92
C ASP A 343 12.29 -13.34 -12.26
N GLY A 344 12.90 -14.23 -11.49
CA GLY A 344 14.23 -13.95 -10.97
C GLY A 344 14.89 -15.14 -10.32
N THR A 345 16.18 -14.98 -10.07
CA THR A 345 17.00 -15.92 -9.30
C THR A 345 17.90 -15.11 -8.38
N ALA A 346 17.88 -15.43 -7.09
CA ALA A 346 18.72 -14.77 -6.09
C ALA A 346 19.51 -15.80 -5.27
N THR A 347 20.76 -15.49 -4.97
CA THR A 347 21.58 -16.24 -4.01
C THR A 347 21.96 -15.31 -2.86
N VAL A 348 21.62 -15.71 -1.64
CA VAL A 348 22.00 -15.00 -0.41
C VAL A 348 23.30 -15.60 0.11
N TRP A 349 24.31 -14.77 0.29
CA TRP A 349 25.65 -15.17 0.72
C TRP A 349 25.90 -14.94 2.21
N ALA A 350 25.26 -13.93 2.79
CA ALA A 350 25.44 -13.55 4.19
C ALA A 350 24.16 -13.05 4.83
N GLN A 351 24.05 -13.22 6.15
CA GLN A 351 22.99 -12.63 6.95
C GLN A 351 23.30 -11.16 7.25
N VAL A 352 22.27 -10.32 7.28
CA VAL A 352 22.37 -8.92 7.69
C VAL A 352 21.77 -8.77 9.09
N ARG A 353 22.48 -8.11 10.00
CA ARG A 353 22.05 -7.87 11.38
C ARG A 353 21.63 -6.40 11.59
N PRO A 354 20.91 -6.07 12.67
CA PRO A 354 20.64 -4.68 13.02
C PRO A 354 21.94 -3.86 13.13
N GLY A 355 21.93 -2.63 12.62
CA GLY A 355 23.08 -1.75 12.66
C GLY A 355 24.31 -2.25 11.89
N ALA A 356 24.14 -3.21 10.96
CA ALA A 356 25.23 -3.79 10.19
C ALA A 356 26.02 -2.78 9.34
N GLY A 357 25.48 -1.57 9.14
CA GLY A 357 26.06 -0.51 8.35
C GLY A 357 25.29 -0.33 7.05
N VAL A 358 26.02 -0.20 5.94
CA VAL A 358 25.45 0.21 4.65
C VAL A 358 25.37 -0.98 3.71
N LEU A 359 24.16 -1.35 3.31
CA LEU A 359 23.96 -2.20 2.15
C LEU A 359 24.10 -1.34 0.90
N ARG A 360 25.04 -1.69 0.02
CA ARG A 360 25.21 -1.07 -1.29
C ARG A 360 24.73 -2.02 -2.36
N THR A 361 23.65 -1.64 -3.04
CA THR A 361 23.06 -2.39 -4.15
C THR A 361 23.45 -1.72 -5.46
N ARG A 362 24.11 -2.46 -6.34
CA ARG A 362 24.33 -2.09 -7.74
C ARG A 362 23.36 -2.86 -8.61
N ALA A 363 22.45 -2.16 -9.30
CA ALA A 363 21.53 -2.73 -10.27
C ALA A 363 21.86 -2.21 -11.68
N GLU A 364 21.97 -3.11 -12.65
CA GLU A 364 22.25 -2.79 -14.04
C GLU A 364 21.14 -3.31 -14.94
N LEU A 365 20.55 -2.42 -15.74
CA LEU A 365 19.60 -2.78 -16.79
C LEU A 365 20.37 -3.43 -17.95
N THR A 366 20.28 -4.74 -18.12
CA THR A 366 21.06 -5.49 -19.12
C THR A 366 20.30 -5.74 -20.42
N SER A 367 18.97 -5.68 -20.37
CA SER A 367 18.12 -5.87 -21.55
C SER A 367 16.82 -5.10 -21.40
N LEU A 368 16.35 -4.57 -22.52
CA LEU A 368 15.06 -3.90 -22.64
C LEU A 368 14.43 -4.31 -23.97
N SER A 369 13.18 -4.77 -23.93
CA SER A 369 12.40 -5.06 -25.13
C SER A 369 10.98 -4.53 -24.98
N THR A 370 10.40 -4.00 -26.06
CA THR A 370 9.03 -3.48 -26.06
C THR A 370 8.23 -4.13 -27.18
N SER A 371 7.06 -4.67 -26.85
CA SER A 371 6.13 -5.30 -27.80
C SER A 371 4.70 -5.20 -27.29
N GLY A 372 3.76 -4.82 -28.16
CA GLY A 372 2.33 -4.77 -27.82
C GLY A 372 1.99 -3.90 -26.61
N GLY A 373 2.65 -2.74 -26.47
CA GLY A 373 2.47 -1.85 -25.30
C GLY A 373 3.08 -2.34 -23.99
N THR A 374 3.67 -3.55 -23.98
CA THR A 374 4.41 -4.10 -22.85
C THR A 374 5.90 -3.87 -23.04
N THR A 375 6.58 -3.44 -21.99
CA THR A 375 8.05 -3.36 -21.96
C THR A 375 8.57 -4.35 -20.94
N ILE A 376 9.57 -5.15 -21.29
CA ILE A 376 10.23 -6.13 -20.44
C ILE A 376 11.68 -5.71 -20.24
N GLU A 377 12.10 -5.70 -18.98
CA GLU A 377 13.41 -5.24 -18.54
C GLU A 377 14.10 -6.34 -17.74
N ARG A 378 15.38 -6.60 -18.03
CA ARG A 378 16.21 -7.53 -17.26
C ARG A 378 17.27 -6.75 -16.50
N PHE A 379 17.47 -7.12 -15.25
CA PHE A 379 18.50 -6.55 -14.39
C PHE A 379 19.45 -7.62 -13.86
N GLU A 380 20.73 -7.27 -13.81
CA GLU A 380 21.73 -7.97 -13.02
C GLU A 380 22.07 -7.12 -11.80
N VAL A 381 22.06 -7.73 -10.62
CA VAL A 381 22.08 -7.00 -9.35
C VAL A 381 23.05 -7.66 -8.37
N THR A 382 23.84 -6.82 -7.70
CA THR A 382 24.71 -7.25 -6.60
C THR A 382 24.48 -6.35 -5.40
N CYS A 383 24.42 -6.94 -4.21
CA CYS A 383 24.32 -6.24 -2.95
C CYS A 383 25.49 -6.64 -2.05
N ARG A 384 26.17 -5.64 -1.48
CA ARG A 384 27.37 -5.80 -0.65
C ARG A 384 27.23 -5.06 0.67
N LEU A 385 27.87 -5.60 1.70
CA LEU A 385 28.05 -4.98 3.01
C LEU A 385 29.54 -4.93 3.31
N ALA A 386 30.08 -3.73 3.56
CA ALA A 386 31.53 -3.54 3.78
C ALA A 386 32.41 -4.21 2.70
N GLY A 387 31.94 -4.22 1.44
CA GLY A 387 32.62 -4.85 0.30
C GLY A 387 32.37 -6.36 0.13
N ALA A 388 31.90 -7.06 1.16
CA ALA A 388 31.58 -8.48 1.08
C ALA A 388 30.20 -8.72 0.41
N PRO A 389 30.03 -9.79 -0.39
CA PRO A 389 28.74 -10.09 -1.02
C PRO A 389 27.69 -10.51 0.02
N VAL A 390 26.50 -9.91 -0.08
CA VAL A 390 25.31 -10.26 0.71
C VAL A 390 24.29 -10.98 -0.17
N LEU A 391 24.02 -10.46 -1.36
CA LEU A 391 23.05 -11.03 -2.30
C LEU A 391 23.49 -10.78 -3.74
N THR A 392 23.31 -11.77 -4.61
CA THR A 392 23.45 -11.64 -6.07
C THR A 392 22.18 -12.09 -6.75
N MET A 393 21.73 -11.38 -7.78
CA MET A 393 20.43 -11.64 -8.40
C MET A 393 20.41 -11.27 -9.88
N SER A 394 19.69 -12.09 -10.66
CA SER A 394 19.17 -11.72 -11.98
C SER A 394 17.66 -11.65 -11.88
N THR A 395 17.04 -10.60 -12.41
CA THR A 395 15.59 -10.39 -12.28
C THR A 395 14.99 -9.74 -13.52
N VAL A 396 13.71 -10.01 -13.76
CA VAL A 396 12.93 -9.49 -14.89
C VAL A 396 11.73 -8.73 -14.35
N PHE A 397 11.54 -7.53 -14.87
CA PHE A 397 10.37 -6.70 -14.63
C PHE A 397 9.65 -6.40 -15.94
N GLY A 398 8.42 -5.92 -15.84
CA GLY A 398 7.73 -5.35 -16.98
C GLY A 398 6.82 -4.18 -16.64
N PHE A 399 6.69 -3.29 -17.62
CA PHE A 399 5.66 -2.26 -17.68
C PHE A 399 4.52 -2.75 -18.56
N PHE A 400 3.33 -2.80 -17.99
CA PHE A 400 2.15 -3.35 -18.62
C PHE A 400 1.03 -2.30 -18.70
N PRO A 401 0.30 -2.21 -19.81
CA PRO A 401 -0.90 -1.39 -19.84
C PRO A 401 -1.98 -1.99 -18.92
N PRO A 402 -2.94 -1.21 -18.39
CA PRO A 402 -3.88 -1.68 -17.38
C PRO A 402 -4.76 -2.84 -17.85
N ASP A 403 -5.10 -2.87 -19.14
CA ASP A 403 -5.88 -3.92 -19.79
C ASP A 403 -5.16 -5.27 -19.85
N ALA A 404 -3.83 -5.30 -19.83
CA ALA A 404 -3.04 -6.54 -19.72
C ALA A 404 -3.33 -7.30 -18.40
N PHE A 405 -3.93 -6.64 -17.41
CA PHE A 405 -4.33 -7.25 -16.14
C PHE A 405 -5.78 -7.70 -16.08
N ALA A 406 -6.62 -7.37 -17.08
CA ALA A 406 -8.05 -7.72 -17.08
C ALA A 406 -8.29 -9.24 -17.12
N THR A 407 -7.37 -10.00 -17.74
CA THR A 407 -7.47 -11.46 -17.91
C THR A 407 -6.14 -12.15 -17.58
N GLN A 408 -5.71 -12.10 -16.31
CA GLN A 408 -4.53 -12.86 -15.89
C GLN A 408 -4.89 -14.34 -15.66
N ALA A 409 -4.42 -15.22 -16.54
CA ALA A 409 -4.63 -16.67 -16.47
C ALA A 409 -3.85 -17.35 -15.32
N GLY A 410 -2.82 -16.69 -14.79
CA GLY A 410 -1.90 -17.31 -13.83
C GLY A 410 -0.72 -18.01 -14.51
N LEU A 411 0.10 -18.68 -13.72
CA LEU A 411 1.07 -19.66 -14.20
C LEU A 411 0.32 -20.91 -14.69
N PRO A 412 0.83 -21.60 -15.74
CA PRO A 412 0.28 -22.89 -16.15
C PRO A 412 0.24 -23.88 -14.99
N VAL A 413 -0.79 -24.74 -14.94
CA VAL A 413 -1.03 -25.71 -13.86
C VAL A 413 -1.43 -27.05 -14.45
N THR A 414 -0.85 -28.15 -13.96
CA THR A 414 -1.24 -29.51 -14.35
C THR A 414 -2.51 -29.99 -13.65
N ALA A 415 -3.15 -31.05 -14.15
CA ALA A 415 -4.31 -31.65 -13.49
C ALA A 415 -3.97 -32.12 -12.06
N ASP A 416 -2.79 -32.72 -11.87
CA ASP A 416 -2.33 -33.21 -10.56
C ASP A 416 -2.09 -32.07 -9.57
N GLU A 417 -1.51 -30.95 -10.02
CA GLU A 417 -1.30 -29.77 -9.18
C GLU A 417 -2.65 -29.18 -8.72
N ARG A 418 -3.66 -29.16 -9.60
CA ARG A 418 -5.00 -28.70 -9.25
C ARG A 418 -5.71 -29.67 -8.30
N ALA A 419 -5.53 -30.97 -8.49
CA ALA A 419 -6.07 -31.99 -7.61
C ALA A 419 -5.43 -31.92 -6.21
N ALA A 420 -4.12 -31.69 -6.14
CA ALA A 420 -3.39 -31.49 -4.88
C ALA A 420 -3.93 -30.28 -4.09
N LEU A 421 -4.14 -29.14 -4.77
CA LEU A 421 -4.73 -27.95 -4.14
C LEU A 421 -6.12 -28.23 -3.54
N ALA A 422 -6.93 -29.04 -4.23
CA ALA A 422 -8.28 -29.40 -3.80
C ALA A 422 -8.32 -30.56 -2.78
N GLU A 423 -7.18 -31.19 -2.49
CA GLU A 423 -7.17 -32.38 -1.64
C GLU A 423 -7.63 -32.05 -0.21
N PRO A 424 -8.65 -32.73 0.31
CA PRO A 424 -9.10 -32.52 1.68
C PRO A 424 -8.01 -32.87 2.70
N SER A 425 -8.01 -32.16 3.83
CA SER A 425 -7.18 -32.52 4.97
C SER A 425 -7.96 -32.37 6.26
N ALA A 426 -7.74 -33.28 7.21
CA ALA A 426 -8.24 -33.13 8.58
C ALA A 426 -7.38 -32.14 9.41
N TRP A 427 -6.26 -31.67 8.84
CA TRP A 427 -5.37 -30.73 9.51
C TRP A 427 -5.90 -29.31 9.45
N ARG A 428 -6.03 -28.69 10.62
CA ARG A 428 -6.22 -27.24 10.77
C ARG A 428 -5.46 -26.74 11.99
N ARG A 429 -4.50 -25.84 11.79
CA ARG A 429 -3.77 -25.16 12.88
C ARG A 429 -3.65 -23.67 12.61
N GLU A 430 -4.20 -22.85 13.49
CA GLU A 430 -4.09 -21.39 13.42
C GLU A 430 -2.69 -20.96 13.92
N LEU A 431 -1.95 -20.17 13.13
CA LEU A 431 -0.56 -19.84 13.43
C LEU A 431 -0.43 -18.77 14.52
N ARG A 432 -1.48 -18.00 14.79
CA ARG A 432 -1.54 -17.02 15.90
C ARG A 432 -1.93 -17.63 17.25
N ALA A 433 -2.11 -18.95 17.35
CA ALA A 433 -2.49 -19.61 18.60
C ALA A 433 -1.29 -19.78 19.57
N PRO A 434 -1.53 -19.76 20.91
CA PRO A 434 -0.50 -20.07 21.89
C PRO A 434 0.14 -21.44 21.66
N GLY A 435 1.47 -21.51 21.67
CA GLY A 435 2.23 -22.76 21.47
C GLY A 435 2.57 -23.11 20.01
N SER A 436 2.15 -22.30 19.03
CA SER A 436 2.65 -22.40 17.66
C SER A 436 4.17 -22.18 17.60
N PRO A 437 4.90 -22.82 16.66
CA PRO A 437 6.31 -22.49 16.41
C PRO A 437 6.47 -20.98 16.23
N ARG A 438 7.53 -20.38 16.78
CA ARG A 438 7.87 -18.99 16.48
C ARG A 438 8.23 -18.88 14.99
N LEU A 439 7.22 -18.64 14.18
CA LEU A 439 7.32 -18.01 12.87
C LEU A 439 7.25 -16.49 13.08
N ALA A 440 7.45 -15.71 12.03
CA ALA A 440 7.22 -14.27 12.05
C ALA A 440 5.87 -13.93 12.68
N VAL A 441 5.79 -12.78 13.31
CA VAL A 441 4.57 -12.30 13.96
C VAL A 441 4.02 -11.05 13.26
N ASP A 442 2.82 -10.64 13.67
CA ASP A 442 2.19 -9.37 13.31
C ASP A 442 2.20 -9.03 11.82
N LEU A 443 3.07 -8.12 11.37
CA LEU A 443 3.11 -7.59 10.00
C LEU A 443 3.86 -8.50 9.02
N LEU A 444 4.80 -9.31 9.51
CA LEU A 444 5.55 -10.27 8.69
C LEU A 444 4.91 -11.66 8.61
N LEU A 445 3.86 -11.93 9.39
CA LEU A 445 3.18 -13.22 9.32
C LEU A 445 2.45 -13.40 7.98
N GLY A 446 3.02 -14.23 7.10
CA GLY A 446 2.56 -14.46 5.73
C GLY A 446 1.43 -15.48 5.59
N LEU A 447 1.08 -16.18 6.68
CA LEU A 447 0.05 -17.22 6.72
C LEU A 447 -0.78 -17.10 8.01
N ASP A 448 -2.10 -17.25 7.90
CA ASP A 448 -2.97 -17.25 9.09
C ASP A 448 -3.05 -18.65 9.70
N ARG A 449 -3.03 -19.69 8.85
CA ARG A 449 -3.26 -21.08 9.26
C ARG A 449 -2.63 -22.09 8.32
N ILE A 450 -2.42 -23.29 8.85
CA ILE A 450 -2.11 -24.52 8.10
C ILE A 450 -3.40 -25.30 7.88
N THR A 451 -3.71 -25.64 6.62
CA THR A 451 -4.94 -26.35 6.21
C THR A 451 -4.66 -27.68 5.52
N GLY A 452 -3.39 -28.10 5.46
CA GLY A 452 -3.02 -29.41 4.97
C GLY A 452 -1.61 -29.82 5.39
N TYR A 453 -1.47 -31.05 5.86
CA TYR A 453 -0.18 -31.67 6.16
C TYR A 453 -0.22 -33.16 5.81
N TRP A 454 0.63 -33.56 4.87
CA TRP A 454 0.75 -34.93 4.39
C TRP A 454 2.22 -35.36 4.53
N PRO A 455 2.61 -35.99 5.65
CA PRO A 455 4.01 -36.27 5.97
C PRO A 455 4.73 -37.24 5.02
N ALA A 456 3.99 -38.00 4.21
CA ALA A 456 4.50 -38.89 3.16
C ALA A 456 4.01 -38.48 1.77
N GLY A 457 3.39 -37.30 1.65
CA GLY A 457 2.90 -36.76 0.39
C GLY A 457 3.98 -36.11 -0.47
N GLY A 458 3.57 -35.61 -1.63
CA GLY A 458 4.45 -34.96 -2.59
C GLY A 458 5.26 -35.95 -3.43
N PRO A 459 5.84 -35.49 -4.55
CA PRO A 459 6.49 -36.35 -5.55
C PRO A 459 7.73 -37.10 -5.03
N ALA A 460 8.41 -36.59 -3.99
CA ALA A 460 9.55 -37.26 -3.37
C ALA A 460 9.16 -38.14 -2.16
N GLY A 461 7.89 -38.16 -1.77
CA GLY A 461 7.41 -38.85 -0.56
C GLY A 461 7.95 -38.26 0.74
N LEU A 462 8.58 -37.08 0.70
CA LEU A 462 9.17 -36.42 1.86
C LEU A 462 8.18 -35.53 2.60
N GLY A 463 7.06 -35.18 1.98
CA GLY A 463 5.98 -34.43 2.59
C GLY A 463 5.40 -33.36 1.67
N ARG A 464 4.12 -33.06 1.89
CA ARG A 464 3.42 -31.93 1.31
C ARG A 464 2.73 -31.14 2.41
N VAL A 465 2.71 -29.81 2.30
CA VAL A 465 2.06 -28.92 3.27
C VAL A 465 1.31 -27.81 2.54
N ARG A 466 0.17 -27.38 3.12
CA ARG A 466 -0.68 -26.30 2.61
C ARG A 466 -1.01 -25.32 3.74
N GLY A 467 -0.79 -24.04 3.50
CA GLY A 467 -1.16 -22.93 4.37
C GLY A 467 -2.03 -21.91 3.65
N GLU A 468 -2.76 -21.10 4.41
CA GLU A 468 -3.68 -20.10 3.89
C GLU A 468 -3.58 -18.77 4.64
N LYS A 469 -3.88 -17.68 3.93
CA LYS A 469 -4.07 -16.34 4.48
C LYS A 469 -5.29 -15.69 3.84
N ARG A 470 -6.19 -15.15 4.67
CA ARG A 470 -7.29 -14.31 4.17
C ARG A 470 -6.72 -12.97 3.73
N VAL A 471 -7.08 -12.52 2.53
CA VAL A 471 -6.69 -11.21 2.05
C VAL A 471 -7.54 -10.17 2.78
N ASP A 472 -6.89 -9.17 3.37
CA ASP A 472 -7.54 -7.98 3.94
C ASP A 472 -7.03 -6.72 3.21
N ALA A 473 -7.95 -5.99 2.58
CA ALA A 473 -7.66 -4.73 1.90
C ALA A 473 -7.03 -3.67 2.84
N GLY A 474 -7.21 -3.82 4.16
CA GLY A 474 -6.59 -2.97 5.17
C GLY A 474 -5.14 -3.31 5.52
N GLU A 475 -4.54 -4.36 4.94
CA GLU A 475 -3.16 -4.74 5.26
C GLU A 475 -2.16 -3.65 4.86
N TRP A 476 -1.18 -3.46 5.75
CA TRP A 476 -0.21 -2.36 5.71
C TRP A 476 0.55 -2.27 4.37
N TYR A 477 0.85 -3.41 3.75
CA TYR A 477 1.65 -3.46 2.54
C TYR A 477 0.90 -2.93 1.31
N PHE A 478 -0.43 -2.94 1.28
CA PHE A 478 -1.18 -2.34 0.17
C PHE A 478 -0.98 -0.81 0.12
N ARG A 479 -0.82 -0.18 1.29
CA ARG A 479 -0.51 1.25 1.43
C ARG A 479 0.96 1.57 1.21
N ALA A 480 1.84 0.62 1.54
CA ALA A 480 3.29 0.81 1.52
C ALA A 480 3.93 0.46 0.17
N HIS A 481 3.40 -0.53 -0.57
CA HIS A 481 4.09 -1.09 -1.73
C HIS A 481 4.05 -0.18 -2.96
N PHE A 482 2.88 0.18 -3.51
CA PHE A 482 2.78 1.16 -4.59
C PHE A 482 1.56 2.06 -4.38
N PHE A 483 1.81 3.33 -4.05
CA PHE A 483 0.78 4.35 -4.00
C PHE A 483 0.06 4.45 -5.37
N GLN A 484 -1.28 4.43 -5.36
CA GLN A 484 -2.16 4.40 -6.55
C GLN A 484 -2.16 3.09 -7.36
N ASP A 485 -1.45 2.05 -6.92
CA ASP A 485 -1.45 0.72 -7.55
C ASP A 485 -1.34 -0.39 -6.47
N PRO A 486 -2.32 -0.48 -5.55
CA PRO A 486 -2.21 -1.34 -4.37
C PRO A 486 -2.12 -2.82 -4.78
N VAL A 487 -0.99 -3.43 -4.43
CA VAL A 487 -0.69 -4.84 -4.72
C VAL A 487 0.24 -5.39 -3.65
N GLN A 488 0.09 -6.67 -3.27
CA GLN A 488 1.06 -7.31 -2.37
C GLN A 488 2.46 -7.38 -3.03
N PRO A 489 3.53 -7.04 -2.30
CA PRO A 489 4.89 -7.33 -2.73
C PRO A 489 5.12 -8.83 -2.97
N GLY A 490 5.70 -9.19 -4.11
CA GLY A 490 6.05 -10.58 -4.43
C GLY A 490 7.03 -11.19 -3.41
N SER A 491 7.88 -10.34 -2.81
CA SER A 491 8.79 -10.69 -1.72
C SER A 491 8.06 -11.27 -0.50
N LEU A 492 6.88 -10.74 -0.13
CA LEU A 492 6.07 -11.28 0.97
C LEU A 492 5.44 -12.63 0.62
N GLY A 493 5.08 -12.86 -0.65
CA GLY A 493 4.61 -14.18 -1.08
C GLY A 493 5.71 -15.24 -1.04
N LEU A 494 6.96 -14.88 -1.36
CA LEU A 494 8.11 -15.78 -1.17
C LEU A 494 8.40 -16.02 0.31
N GLU A 495 8.29 -14.99 1.16
CA GLU A 495 8.42 -15.17 2.61
C GLU A 495 7.33 -16.11 3.17
N ALA A 496 6.09 -16.02 2.68
CA ALA A 496 5.03 -16.96 3.08
C ALA A 496 5.38 -18.43 2.71
N MET A 497 6.01 -18.66 1.55
CA MET A 497 6.51 -19.99 1.16
C MET A 497 7.64 -20.47 2.08
N VAL A 498 8.55 -19.57 2.44
CA VAL A 498 9.65 -19.85 3.36
C VAL A 498 9.12 -20.17 4.76
N GLN A 499 8.18 -19.39 5.29
CA GLN A 499 7.51 -19.64 6.57
C GLN A 499 6.78 -20.98 6.59
N LEU A 500 6.08 -21.33 5.50
CA LEU A 500 5.44 -22.65 5.37
C LEU A 500 6.45 -23.78 5.48
N LEU A 501 7.61 -23.63 4.85
CA LEU A 501 8.67 -24.63 4.88
C LEU A 501 9.35 -24.72 6.26
N ARG A 502 9.55 -23.59 6.94
CA ARG A 502 10.03 -23.55 8.34
C ARG A 502 9.03 -24.26 9.27
N TRP A 503 7.74 -23.97 9.13
CA TRP A 503 6.69 -24.65 9.88
C TRP A 503 6.74 -26.17 9.67
N TYR A 504 6.82 -26.62 8.41
CA TYR A 504 6.97 -28.04 8.08
C TYR A 504 8.20 -28.64 8.79
N ALA A 505 9.34 -27.95 8.78
CA ALA A 505 10.57 -28.47 9.38
C ALA A 505 10.46 -28.63 10.90
N VAL A 506 9.78 -27.70 11.58
CA VAL A 506 9.50 -27.81 13.02
C VAL A 506 8.52 -28.95 13.29
N GLU A 507 7.40 -29.02 12.58
CA GLU A 507 6.38 -30.06 12.79
C GLU A 507 6.93 -31.46 12.50
N ARG A 508 7.82 -31.59 11.51
CA ARG A 508 8.50 -32.84 11.16
C ARG A 508 9.57 -33.24 12.19
N GLY A 509 9.90 -32.38 13.15
CA GLY A 509 10.91 -32.63 14.18
C GLY A 509 12.35 -32.46 13.69
N LEU A 510 12.58 -31.75 12.58
CA LEU A 510 13.91 -31.58 11.99
C LEU A 510 14.84 -30.67 12.81
N THR A 511 14.29 -29.96 13.79
CA THR A 511 15.06 -29.17 14.76
C THR A 511 15.66 -30.03 15.88
N ALA A 512 15.24 -31.29 16.01
CA ALA A 512 15.75 -32.20 17.04
C ALA A 512 17.27 -32.43 16.90
N GLY A 513 17.96 -32.38 18.03
CA GLY A 513 19.41 -32.56 18.09
C GLY A 513 20.23 -31.41 17.49
N VAL A 514 19.62 -30.25 17.22
CA VAL A 514 20.34 -29.01 16.92
C VAL A 514 20.34 -28.14 18.17
N ALA A 515 21.52 -27.69 18.62
CA ALA A 515 21.62 -26.84 19.79
C ALA A 515 21.03 -25.46 19.49
N ARG A 516 20.02 -25.02 20.28
CA ARG A 516 19.32 -23.73 20.11
C ARG A 516 18.96 -23.47 18.63
N PRO A 517 18.12 -24.32 18.04
CA PRO A 517 17.89 -24.30 16.60
C PRO A 517 17.33 -22.95 16.17
N ARG A 518 17.93 -22.39 15.12
CA ARG A 518 17.44 -21.19 14.42
C ARG A 518 17.45 -21.42 12.91
N PHE A 519 16.72 -20.61 12.17
CA PHE A 519 16.68 -20.67 10.71
C PHE A 519 17.57 -19.60 10.08
N GLU A 520 18.29 -19.94 9.01
CA GLU A 520 18.77 -18.90 8.09
C GLU A 520 17.55 -18.23 7.39
N PRO A 521 17.62 -16.94 6.96
CA PRO A 521 16.53 -16.28 6.25
C PRO A 521 16.06 -17.09 5.03
N VAL A 522 17.02 -17.56 4.25
CA VAL A 522 16.92 -18.65 3.28
C VAL A 522 18.25 -19.40 3.34
N ALA A 523 18.32 -20.61 2.78
CA ALA A 523 19.57 -21.38 2.78
C ALA A 523 20.70 -20.60 2.07
N LEU A 524 21.72 -20.21 2.84
CA LEU A 524 22.84 -19.42 2.31
C LEU A 524 23.66 -20.20 1.28
N GLY A 525 24.06 -19.50 0.22
CA GLY A 525 24.85 -20.02 -0.90
C GLY A 525 24.06 -20.88 -1.88
N ARG A 526 22.73 -20.97 -1.74
CA ARG A 526 21.87 -21.65 -2.70
C ARG A 526 21.01 -20.67 -3.49
N PRO A 527 20.87 -20.88 -4.82
CA PRO A 527 19.99 -20.07 -5.63
C PRO A 527 18.52 -20.40 -5.32
N LEU A 528 17.71 -19.36 -5.17
CA LEU A 528 16.25 -19.41 -5.13
C LEU A 528 15.72 -18.75 -6.40
N GLY A 529 15.06 -19.53 -7.25
CA GLY A 529 14.38 -19.03 -8.44
C GLY A 529 12.88 -18.83 -8.19
N TRP A 530 12.28 -17.81 -8.80
CA TRP A 530 10.85 -17.56 -8.79
C TRP A 530 10.30 -17.11 -10.15
N SER A 531 9.01 -17.35 -10.33
CA SER A 531 8.20 -16.83 -11.42
C SER A 531 6.85 -16.33 -10.88
N TYR A 532 6.39 -15.20 -11.40
CA TYR A 532 5.12 -14.55 -11.08
C TYR A 532 4.30 -14.33 -12.35
N ARG A 533 3.07 -14.83 -12.37
CA ARG A 533 2.05 -14.48 -13.37
C ARG A 533 0.73 -14.27 -12.65
N GLY A 534 0.38 -13.02 -12.38
CA GLY A 534 -0.74 -12.67 -11.51
C GLY A 534 -0.27 -11.82 -10.33
N GLN A 535 -1.21 -11.47 -9.46
CA GLN A 535 -1.00 -10.54 -8.36
C GLN A 535 -2.01 -10.83 -7.24
N VAL A 536 -1.72 -10.33 -6.04
CA VAL A 536 -2.67 -10.28 -4.91
C VAL A 536 -3.13 -8.84 -4.76
N LEU A 537 -4.43 -8.62 -4.89
CA LEU A 537 -5.10 -7.32 -4.88
C LEU A 537 -5.99 -7.17 -3.64
N PRO A 538 -6.34 -5.92 -3.25
CA PRO A 538 -7.29 -5.67 -2.16
C PRO A 538 -8.67 -6.32 -2.35
N THR A 539 -9.03 -6.64 -3.60
CA THR A 539 -10.31 -7.28 -3.95
C THR A 539 -10.31 -8.79 -3.79
N ASP A 540 -9.14 -9.43 -3.74
CA ASP A 540 -9.04 -10.89 -3.61
C ASP A 540 -9.49 -11.34 -2.21
N GLU A 541 -9.75 -12.65 -2.07
CA GLU A 541 -10.29 -13.22 -0.83
C GLU A 541 -9.29 -14.09 -0.08
N LEU A 542 -8.58 -14.96 -0.80
CA LEU A 542 -7.76 -16.01 -0.20
C LEU A 542 -6.44 -16.22 -0.95
N VAL A 543 -5.36 -16.19 -0.19
CA VAL A 543 -4.06 -16.70 -0.60
C VAL A 543 -3.88 -18.11 -0.04
N THR A 544 -3.54 -19.07 -0.90
CA THR A 544 -3.15 -20.43 -0.50
C THR A 544 -1.72 -20.69 -0.94
N VAL A 545 -0.89 -21.19 -0.03
CA VAL A 545 0.50 -21.56 -0.31
C VAL A 545 0.66 -23.06 -0.13
N GLU A 546 1.24 -23.72 -1.11
CA GLU A 546 1.55 -25.15 -1.08
C GLU A 546 3.05 -25.37 -1.25
N ALA A 547 3.60 -26.36 -0.53
CA ALA A 547 4.98 -26.78 -0.69
C ALA A 547 5.10 -28.30 -0.73
N ASP A 548 5.73 -28.81 -1.79
CA ASP A 548 6.15 -30.19 -1.98
C ASP A 548 7.63 -30.31 -1.58
N VAL A 549 7.94 -31.05 -0.52
CA VAL A 549 9.32 -31.22 -0.06
C VAL A 549 10.07 -32.15 -1.00
N LEU A 550 11.21 -31.67 -1.51
CA LEU A 550 12.03 -32.35 -2.50
C LEU A 550 13.29 -32.97 -1.89
N GLU A 551 13.84 -32.32 -0.86
CA GLU A 551 15.08 -32.74 -0.23
C GLU A 551 15.07 -32.41 1.26
N VAL A 552 15.53 -33.37 2.07
CA VAL A 552 15.92 -33.15 3.46
C VAL A 552 17.31 -33.73 3.64
N ALA A 553 18.30 -32.88 3.94
CA ALA A 553 19.69 -33.29 4.08
C ALA A 553 20.28 -32.76 5.39
N ARG A 554 21.11 -33.56 6.04
CA ARG A 554 21.85 -33.16 7.25
C ARG A 554 23.34 -33.18 6.96
N ASP A 555 24.01 -32.07 7.20
CA ASP A 555 25.44 -31.87 7.03
C ASP A 555 26.04 -31.19 8.27
N GLU A 556 27.34 -30.88 8.22
CA GLU A 556 28.06 -30.20 9.31
C GLU A 556 27.51 -28.80 9.62
N ARG A 557 26.85 -28.15 8.65
CA ARG A 557 26.24 -26.83 8.83
C ARG A 557 24.86 -26.91 9.48
N GLY A 558 24.17 -28.05 9.38
CA GLY A 558 22.87 -28.28 9.99
C GLY A 558 21.91 -29.05 9.10
N VAL A 559 20.61 -28.77 9.18
CA VAL A 559 19.57 -29.47 8.42
C VAL A 559 19.03 -28.57 7.32
N LEU A 560 19.16 -29.00 6.08
CA LEU A 560 18.56 -28.38 4.91
C LEU A 560 17.20 -29.00 4.61
N VAL A 561 16.24 -28.15 4.24
CA VAL A 561 15.00 -28.54 3.58
C VAL A 561 14.81 -27.74 2.29
N VAL A 562 14.57 -28.42 1.17
CA VAL A 562 14.25 -27.80 -0.13
C VAL A 562 12.86 -28.23 -0.56
N ALA A 563 12.07 -27.28 -1.06
CA ALA A 563 10.72 -27.57 -1.56
C ALA A 563 10.44 -26.89 -2.88
N ARG A 564 9.50 -27.45 -3.64
CA ARG A 564 8.80 -26.74 -4.73
C ARG A 564 7.55 -26.11 -4.15
N ALA A 565 7.45 -24.79 -4.21
CA ALA A 565 6.35 -24.04 -3.64
C ALA A 565 5.52 -23.31 -4.70
N ARG A 566 4.23 -23.17 -4.43
CA ARG A 566 3.24 -22.48 -5.28
C ARG A 566 2.40 -21.58 -4.40
N LEU A 567 2.07 -20.39 -4.90
CA LEU A 567 1.09 -19.49 -4.28
C LEU A 567 -0.08 -19.34 -5.23
N TRP A 568 -1.27 -19.49 -4.66
CA TRP A 568 -2.55 -19.40 -5.34
C TRP A 568 -3.35 -18.24 -4.77
N VAL A 569 -4.05 -17.52 -5.63
CA VAL A 569 -4.95 -16.44 -5.27
C VAL A 569 -6.32 -16.81 -5.82
N ASP A 570 -7.29 -17.05 -4.94
CA ASP A 570 -8.64 -17.48 -5.30
C ASP A 570 -8.64 -18.66 -6.31
N GLY A 571 -7.73 -19.63 -6.09
CA GLY A 571 -7.57 -20.83 -6.91
C GLY A 571 -6.75 -20.66 -8.21
N ARG A 572 -6.26 -19.45 -8.51
CA ARG A 572 -5.34 -19.18 -9.62
C ARG A 572 -3.90 -19.23 -9.15
N CYS A 573 -3.06 -20.06 -9.77
CA CYS A 573 -1.62 -20.13 -9.46
C CYS A 573 -0.95 -18.83 -9.90
N THR A 574 -0.46 -18.02 -8.97
CA THR A 574 0.20 -16.76 -9.29
C THR A 574 1.70 -16.88 -9.21
N TYR A 575 2.25 -17.55 -8.18
CA TYR A 575 3.70 -17.65 -7.96
C TYR A 575 4.17 -19.11 -7.97
N ARG A 576 5.38 -19.34 -8.47
CA ARG A 576 6.16 -20.57 -8.30
C ARG A 576 7.55 -20.21 -7.81
N ALA A 577 8.07 -20.98 -6.85
CA ALA A 577 9.45 -20.86 -6.42
C ALA A 577 10.00 -22.20 -5.92
N THR A 578 11.31 -22.28 -5.77
CA THR A 578 11.98 -23.43 -5.12
C THR A 578 12.69 -22.95 -3.86
N PRO A 579 11.96 -22.62 -2.77
CA PRO A 579 12.58 -22.16 -1.54
C PRO A 579 13.41 -23.27 -0.87
N ALA A 580 14.46 -22.84 -0.18
CA ALA A 580 15.27 -23.70 0.66
C ALA A 580 15.49 -23.00 2.01
N VAL A 581 15.30 -23.75 3.10
CA VAL A 581 15.57 -23.28 4.46
C VAL A 581 16.64 -24.16 5.09
N ARG A 582 17.44 -23.57 5.96
CA ARG A 582 18.44 -24.30 6.73
C ARG A 582 18.27 -24.02 8.22
N ILE A 583 18.17 -25.09 8.99
CA ILE A 583 18.22 -25.08 10.45
C ILE A 583 19.70 -25.17 10.85
N VAL A 584 20.16 -24.20 11.63
CA VAL A 584 21.54 -24.12 12.12
C VAL A 584 21.54 -24.00 13.65
N ALA A 585 22.68 -24.27 14.27
CA ALA A 585 22.86 -23.98 15.69
C ALA A 585 22.94 -22.46 15.94
N GLY A 586 22.31 -22.01 17.04
CA GLY A 586 22.20 -20.60 17.42
C GLY A 586 23.18 -20.12 18.46
#